data_AF-A0A8T7F8E5-F1
#
_entry.id   AF-A0A8T7F8E5-F1
#
_cell.length_a   1.000
_cell.length_b   1.000
_cell.length_c   1.000
_cell.angle_alpha   90.00
_cell.angle_beta   90.00
_cell.angle_gamma   90.00
#
_symmetry.space_group_name_H-M   'P 1'
#
loop_
_entity.id
_entity.type
_entity.pdbx_description
1 polymer ?
#
loop_
_entity_poly.entity_id
_entity_poly.type
_entity_poly.pdbx_seq_one_letter_code
_entity_poly.pdbx_strand_id
1 'polypeptide(L)'
;MNLGKTNTPPQNRMKLDAKTLGFGCLILVVLACVILILPMILGGDDDDNNNDANNDNGGQVEVPADNTGDVSLGSLVTTSNVDRNGCPTDNTSTFTPTDSIYVVAPNSAVSTGTNIFARLYREGQPVEDTAVISAAQDYNDTCINFVFEPTAGAELQPGNYEVVFVVNGNETDSVALSVQ
;
A
#
# COMPACT_ATOMS: atom_id res chain seq x y z
N MET A 1 21.08 71.67 -8.10
CA MET A 1 22.32 71.10 -8.67
C MET A 1 22.59 69.77 -7.98
N ASN A 2 22.97 68.74 -8.76
CA ASN A 2 23.27 67.33 -8.41
C ASN A 2 22.10 66.46 -7.93
N LEU A 3 21.46 65.65 -8.80
CA LEU A 3 21.86 64.34 -9.38
C LEU A 3 21.99 63.18 -8.38
N GLY A 4 21.00 62.29 -8.45
CA GLY A 4 21.22 60.88 -8.78
C GLY A 4 21.49 59.92 -7.62
N LYS A 5 20.59 58.92 -7.47
CA LYS A 5 20.89 57.49 -7.71
C LYS A 5 19.64 56.65 -7.44
N THR A 6 19.14 55.98 -8.49
CA THR A 6 18.11 54.95 -8.42
C THR A 6 18.76 53.62 -8.04
N ASN A 7 18.26 52.97 -6.98
CA ASN A 7 18.67 51.63 -6.59
C ASN A 7 17.81 50.60 -7.34
N THR A 8 18.43 49.91 -8.29
CA THR A 8 17.84 48.77 -9.02
C THR A 8 17.98 47.50 -8.17
N PRO A 9 16.93 46.68 -8.02
CA PRO A 9 17.02 45.41 -7.31
C PRO A 9 17.80 44.35 -8.13
N PRO A 10 18.55 43.45 -7.48
CA PRO A 10 19.28 42.38 -8.15
C PRO A 10 18.31 41.35 -8.75
N GLN A 11 18.35 41.24 -10.08
CA GLN A 11 17.68 40.19 -10.85
C GLN A 11 18.54 38.93 -10.80
N ASN A 12 18.16 37.96 -9.96
CA ASN A 12 18.73 36.62 -10.00
C ASN A 12 18.27 35.91 -11.27
N ARG A 13 19.09 36.02 -12.32
CA ARG A 13 18.96 35.26 -13.57
C ARG A 13 19.51 33.85 -13.33
N MET A 14 18.66 32.92 -12.91
CA MET A 14 18.99 31.50 -13.08
C MET A 14 18.84 31.17 -14.57
N LYS A 15 20.00 30.94 -15.21
CA LYS A 15 20.12 30.39 -16.56
C LYS A 15 19.59 28.95 -16.52
N LEU A 16 18.49 28.69 -17.21
CA LEU A 16 18.08 27.34 -17.57
C LEU A 16 18.78 26.99 -18.88
N ASP A 17 19.84 26.17 -18.79
CA ASP A 17 20.55 25.64 -19.95
C ASP A 17 19.66 24.61 -20.64
N ALA A 18 19.12 24.98 -21.81
CA ALA A 18 18.32 24.14 -22.67
C ALA A 18 19.24 23.27 -23.54
N LYS A 19 19.47 22.02 -23.13
CA LYS A 19 20.11 21.02 -24.01
C LYS A 19 19.85 19.57 -23.59
N THR A 20 18.61 19.09 -23.76
CA THR A 20 18.35 17.66 -23.97
C THR A 20 17.33 17.49 -25.10
N LEU A 21 17.87 17.37 -26.30
CA LEU A 21 17.20 16.83 -27.48
C LEU A 21 17.05 15.32 -27.29
N GLY A 22 15.88 14.77 -27.59
CA GLY A 22 15.63 13.34 -27.47
C GLY A 22 14.31 12.88 -28.08
N PHE A 23 14.11 13.21 -29.36
CA PHE A 23 13.31 12.49 -30.37
C PHE A 23 11.94 11.90 -29.97
N GLY A 24 10.90 12.51 -30.54
CA GLY A 24 9.64 11.82 -30.80
C GLY A 24 9.79 10.74 -31.86
N CYS A 25 9.23 9.57 -31.56
CA CYS A 25 8.56 8.62 -32.43
C CYS A 25 7.49 8.01 -31.52
N LEU A 26 6.27 8.54 -31.45
CA LEU A 26 5.21 8.33 -32.44
C LEU A 26 5.21 6.89 -33.00
N ILE A 27 4.11 6.20 -32.68
CA ILE A 27 3.51 5.01 -33.34
C ILE A 27 4.02 3.64 -32.84
N LEU A 28 3.25 2.79 -32.15
CA LEU A 28 2.00 2.04 -32.47
C LEU A 28 2.36 0.55 -32.66
N VAL A 29 1.42 -0.33 -32.28
CA VAL A 29 1.33 -1.80 -32.54
C VAL A 29 2.33 -2.67 -31.73
N VAL A 30 2.02 -3.81 -31.09
CA VAL A 30 1.07 -4.93 -31.26
C VAL A 30 1.02 -5.66 -29.87
N LEU A 31 -0.10 -5.82 -29.15
CA LEU A 31 -1.10 -6.91 -29.23
C LEU A 31 -0.55 -8.34 -29.41
N ALA A 32 0.08 -8.97 -28.40
CA ALA A 32 0.12 -10.44 -28.28
C ALA A 32 0.78 -10.91 -26.97
N CYS A 33 -0.01 -11.26 -25.97
CA CYS A 33 0.31 -12.35 -25.01
C CYS A 33 -0.99 -12.94 -24.45
N VAL A 34 -1.91 -13.27 -25.36
CA VAL A 34 -2.86 -14.36 -25.16
C VAL A 34 -2.58 -15.30 -26.33
N ILE A 35 -2.09 -16.51 -26.03
CA ILE A 35 -2.37 -17.79 -26.72
C ILE A 35 -1.40 -18.89 -26.24
N LEU A 36 -1.96 -19.81 -25.43
CA LEU A 36 -1.92 -21.28 -25.50
C LEU A 36 -0.57 -22.02 -25.63
N ILE A 37 -0.25 -22.88 -24.65
CA ILE A 37 -0.16 -24.35 -24.84
C ILE A 37 -0.53 -25.07 -23.51
N LEU A 38 -1.68 -25.76 -23.48
CA LEU A 38 -1.94 -26.90 -22.58
C LEU A 38 -1.47 -28.19 -23.26
N PRO A 39 -1.12 -29.24 -22.49
CA PRO A 39 -2.02 -30.40 -22.46
C PRO A 39 -2.32 -30.80 -21.01
N MET A 40 -3.59 -30.94 -20.63
CA MET A 40 -4.27 -32.24 -20.59
C MET A 40 -3.33 -33.38 -20.15
N ILE A 41 -3.19 -33.56 -18.84
CA ILE A 41 -2.78 -34.83 -18.27
C ILE A 41 -3.99 -35.76 -18.34
N LEU A 42 -4.03 -36.56 -19.41
CA LEU A 42 -4.67 -37.88 -19.40
C LEU A 42 -3.67 -38.85 -18.78
N GLY A 43 -3.98 -39.35 -17.60
CA GLY A 43 -3.35 -40.52 -16.99
C GLY A 43 -4.45 -41.33 -16.34
N GLY A 44 -5.07 -42.22 -17.13
CA GLY A 44 -5.87 -43.29 -16.59
C GLY A 44 -4.94 -44.44 -16.23
N ASP A 45 -4.96 -44.83 -14.96
CA ASP A 45 -4.67 -46.19 -14.55
C ASP A 45 -5.90 -46.65 -13.76
N ASP A 46 -6.57 -47.65 -14.32
CA ASP A 46 -7.58 -48.46 -13.65
C ASP A 46 -6.88 -49.24 -12.53
N ASP A 47 -7.34 -49.10 -11.29
CA ASP A 47 -7.24 -50.16 -10.29
C ASP A 47 -8.43 -50.04 -9.34
N ASP A 48 -9.45 -50.86 -9.61
CA ASP A 48 -10.55 -51.18 -8.71
C ASP A 48 -10.00 -51.79 -7.41
N ASN A 49 -10.29 -51.18 -6.25
CA ASN A 49 -10.54 -51.92 -5.00
C ASN A 49 -11.23 -51.05 -3.93
N ASN A 50 -12.55 -51.15 -3.92
CA ASN A 50 -13.43 -51.42 -2.77
C ASN A 50 -13.19 -50.72 -1.41
N ASN A 51 -14.26 -50.05 -0.94
CA ASN A 51 -14.60 -49.66 0.43
C ASN A 51 -13.75 -48.55 1.09
N ASP A 52 -14.29 -47.33 1.18
CA ASP A 52 -14.99 -46.91 2.41
C ASP A 52 -15.79 -45.62 2.19
N ALA A 53 -16.93 -45.54 2.86
CA ALA A 53 -17.81 -44.39 2.85
C ALA A 53 -17.34 -43.37 3.88
N ASN A 54 -17.02 -42.12 3.49
CA ASN A 54 -17.48 -40.93 4.23
C ASN A 54 -17.13 -39.59 3.56
N ASN A 55 -18.13 -38.72 3.57
CA ASN A 55 -18.08 -37.29 3.92
C ASN A 55 -17.31 -36.29 3.02
N ASP A 56 -18.12 -35.50 2.31
CA ASP A 56 -18.22 -34.04 2.43
C ASP A 56 -16.95 -33.18 2.22
N ASN A 57 -17.01 -32.37 1.17
CA ASN A 57 -16.97 -30.89 1.19
C ASN A 57 -16.01 -30.28 0.17
N GLY A 58 -16.52 -29.28 -0.55
CA GLY A 58 -15.87 -28.62 -1.68
C GLY A 58 -14.55 -27.99 -1.29
N GLY A 59 -13.51 -28.25 -2.09
CA GLY A 59 -12.20 -27.63 -1.98
C GLY A 59 -12.29 -26.12 -2.17
N GLN A 60 -12.44 -25.41 -1.06
CA GLN A 60 -12.04 -24.02 -0.95
C GLN A 60 -10.53 -23.98 -1.21
N VAL A 61 -10.11 -23.16 -2.17
CA VAL A 61 -8.71 -22.81 -2.34
C VAL A 61 -8.30 -22.07 -1.06
N GLU A 62 -7.65 -22.77 -0.14
CA GLU A 62 -6.95 -22.16 0.98
C GLU A 62 -5.82 -21.31 0.40
N VAL A 63 -6.03 -20.00 0.39
CA VAL A 63 -4.96 -19.02 0.21
C VAL A 63 -3.92 -19.34 1.31
N PRO A 64 -2.61 -19.43 0.99
CA PRO A 64 -1.62 -19.91 1.95
C PRO A 64 -1.67 -19.10 3.23
N ALA A 65 -1.81 -19.80 4.35
CA ALA A 65 -1.72 -19.22 5.67
C ALA A 65 -0.39 -18.45 5.84
N ASP A 66 -0.57 -17.28 6.42
CA ASP A 66 0.38 -16.24 6.74
C ASP A 66 1.67 -16.78 7.39
N ASN A 67 2.82 -16.53 6.74
CA ASN A 67 4.16 -16.83 7.28
C ASN A 67 4.74 -15.61 8.03
N THR A 68 3.91 -14.81 8.70
CA THR A 68 4.35 -13.69 9.57
C THR A 68 4.90 -14.11 10.92
N GLY A 69 5.23 -15.40 11.10
CA GLY A 69 5.88 -16.02 12.26
C GLY A 69 6.20 -15.05 13.41
N ASP A 70 5.33 -15.06 14.42
CA ASP A 70 5.32 -14.22 15.63
C ASP A 70 4.76 -12.79 15.53
N VAL A 71 4.04 -12.43 14.45
CA VAL A 71 3.29 -11.17 14.38
C VAL A 71 1.80 -11.45 14.31
N SER A 72 1.04 -10.83 15.22
CA SER A 72 -0.42 -10.84 15.23
C SER A 72 -0.90 -9.39 15.17
N LEU A 73 -1.35 -8.95 14.00
CA LEU A 73 -1.98 -7.64 13.85
C LEU A 73 -3.47 -7.73 14.18
N GLY A 74 -4.03 -6.69 14.82
CA GLY A 74 -5.48 -6.55 14.85
C GLY A 74 -6.03 -6.10 13.50
N SER A 75 -7.35 -6.19 13.35
CA SER A 75 -8.04 -5.75 12.14
C SER A 75 -7.74 -4.28 11.82
N LEU A 76 -7.27 -4.02 10.61
CA LEU A 76 -6.96 -2.66 10.16
C LEU A 76 -8.20 -1.78 10.18
N VAL A 77 -8.03 -0.57 10.72
CA VAL A 77 -9.03 0.48 10.69
C VAL A 77 -8.41 1.79 10.21
N THR A 78 -9.25 2.67 9.69
CA THR A 78 -8.87 4.01 9.25
C THR A 78 -9.49 5.06 10.18
N THR A 79 -8.76 6.15 10.41
CA THR A 79 -9.19 7.24 11.30
C THR A 79 -8.62 8.59 10.88
N SER A 80 -9.28 9.66 11.32
CA SER A 80 -8.81 11.04 11.15
C SER A 80 -7.86 11.49 12.26
N ASN A 81 -7.82 10.75 13.38
CA ASN A 81 -7.00 11.11 14.53
C ASN A 81 -6.60 9.90 15.37
N VAL A 82 -5.47 10.03 16.07
CA VAL A 82 -4.99 9.02 17.02
C VAL A 82 -4.72 9.65 18.38
N ASP A 83 -4.88 8.86 19.43
CA ASP A 83 -4.56 9.28 20.79
C ASP A 83 -3.05 9.30 21.05
N ARG A 84 -2.66 9.56 22.31
CA ARG A 84 -1.24 9.59 22.71
C ARG A 84 -0.51 8.25 22.59
N ASN A 85 -1.25 7.15 22.51
CA ASN A 85 -0.72 5.81 22.34
C ASN A 85 -0.73 5.36 20.87
N GLY A 86 -1.19 6.22 19.95
CA GLY A 86 -1.30 5.89 18.53
C GLY A 86 -2.52 5.04 18.20
N CYS A 87 -3.50 4.94 19.10
CA CYS A 87 -4.75 4.22 18.87
C CYS A 87 -5.81 5.15 18.24
N PRO A 88 -6.74 4.62 17.42
CA PRO A 88 -7.77 5.44 16.79
C PRO A 88 -8.72 6.01 17.86
N THR A 89 -9.05 7.30 17.75
CA THR A 89 -10.07 7.92 18.61
C THR A 89 -11.50 7.66 18.11
N ASP A 90 -11.62 7.44 16.82
CA ASP A 90 -12.84 7.21 16.05
C ASP A 90 -12.47 6.43 14.78
N ASN A 91 -13.43 5.76 14.15
CA ASN A 91 -13.18 5.08 12.88
C ASN A 91 -13.94 5.80 11.76
N THR A 92 -13.27 6.04 10.63
CA THR A 92 -13.89 6.56 9.41
C THR A 92 -13.21 5.96 8.19
N SER A 93 -14.00 5.66 7.17
CA SER A 93 -13.52 5.21 5.86
C SER A 93 -13.69 6.28 4.78
N THR A 94 -14.06 7.51 5.15
CA THR A 94 -14.26 8.61 4.21
C THR A 94 -13.42 9.81 4.63
N PHE A 95 -12.73 10.39 3.65
CA PHE A 95 -11.77 11.47 3.82
C PHE A 95 -11.93 12.52 2.71
N THR A 96 -11.50 13.75 2.97
CA THR A 96 -11.35 14.78 1.95
C THR A 96 -9.95 14.73 1.31
N PRO A 97 -9.75 15.32 0.11
CA PRO A 97 -8.44 15.40 -0.55
C PRO A 97 -7.30 15.99 0.29
N THR A 98 -7.64 16.75 1.34
CA THR A 98 -6.70 17.45 2.22
C THR A 98 -6.54 16.80 3.60
N ASP A 99 -7.26 15.71 3.88
CA ASP A 99 -7.19 15.05 5.18
C ASP A 99 -5.91 14.20 5.29
N SER A 100 -5.34 14.15 6.49
CA SER A 100 -4.41 13.09 6.87
C SER A 100 -5.19 11.80 7.13
N ILE A 101 -4.71 10.70 6.57
CA ILE A 101 -5.31 9.38 6.75
C ILE A 101 -4.42 8.58 7.70
N TYR A 102 -4.92 8.27 8.89
CA TYR A 102 -4.25 7.32 9.77
C TYR A 102 -4.82 5.92 9.53
N VAL A 103 -3.93 4.94 9.42
CA VAL A 103 -4.29 3.53 9.35
C VAL A 103 -3.69 2.83 10.57
N VAL A 104 -4.53 2.13 11.31
CA VAL A 104 -4.19 1.57 12.62
C VAL A 104 -4.54 0.09 12.70
N ALA A 105 -3.60 -0.72 13.20
CA ALA A 105 -3.83 -2.09 13.68
C ALA A 105 -3.89 -2.07 15.22
N PRO A 106 -5.08 -2.03 15.85
CA PRO A 106 -5.22 -2.06 17.30
C PRO A 106 -4.91 -3.45 17.87
N ASN A 107 -4.66 -3.56 19.18
CA ASN A 107 -4.47 -4.84 19.89
C ASN A 107 -3.41 -5.76 19.25
N SER A 108 -2.37 -5.17 18.65
CA SER A 108 -1.34 -5.91 17.92
C SER A 108 -0.28 -6.47 18.87
N ALA A 109 0.26 -7.63 18.52
CA ALA A 109 1.45 -8.20 19.12
C ALA A 109 2.53 -8.38 18.03
N VAL A 110 3.73 -7.86 18.29
CA VAL A 110 4.85 -7.90 17.35
C VAL A 110 6.13 -8.24 18.09
N SER A 111 6.85 -9.23 17.58
CA SER A 111 8.17 -9.58 18.10
C SER A 111 9.27 -8.61 17.67
N THR A 112 10.31 -8.52 18.50
CA THR A 112 11.56 -7.80 18.22
C THR A 112 12.08 -8.11 16.83
N GLY A 113 12.54 -7.09 16.11
CA GLY A 113 13.14 -7.21 14.79
C GLY A 113 12.15 -7.25 13.63
N THR A 114 10.84 -7.29 13.90
CA THR A 114 9.79 -7.19 12.88
C THR A 114 9.87 -5.85 12.17
N ASN A 115 9.84 -5.87 10.84
CA ASN A 115 9.76 -4.67 10.00
C ASN A 115 8.35 -4.51 9.44
N ILE A 116 7.79 -3.30 9.56
CA ILE A 116 6.43 -2.99 9.12
C ILE A 116 6.42 -1.66 8.37
N PHE A 117 5.67 -1.58 7.29
CA PHE A 117 5.24 -0.33 6.68
C PHE A 117 3.81 -0.46 6.15
N ALA A 118 3.16 0.65 5.84
CA ALA A 118 1.88 0.65 5.15
C ALA A 118 2.05 1.02 3.68
N ARG A 119 1.29 0.37 2.81
CA ARG A 119 1.23 0.66 1.38
C ARG A 119 -0.17 1.10 0.99
N LEU A 120 -0.25 2.24 0.33
CA LEU A 120 -1.49 2.80 -0.23
C LEU A 120 -1.64 2.37 -1.69
N TYR A 121 -2.80 1.82 -1.99
CA TYR A 121 -3.25 1.46 -3.32
C TYR A 121 -4.38 2.39 -3.76
N ARG A 122 -4.38 2.77 -5.04
CA ARG A 122 -5.50 3.42 -5.71
C ARG A 122 -5.86 2.60 -6.95
N GLU A 123 -7.12 2.18 -7.04
CA GLU A 123 -7.60 1.36 -8.18
C GLU A 123 -6.72 0.10 -8.41
N GLY A 124 -6.22 -0.50 -7.33
CA GLY A 124 -5.38 -1.70 -7.36
C GLY A 124 -3.93 -1.46 -7.81
N GLN A 125 -3.48 -0.20 -7.92
CA GLN A 125 -2.09 0.15 -8.21
C GLN A 125 -1.44 0.80 -6.97
N PRO A 126 -0.21 0.40 -6.59
CA PRO A 126 0.47 1.01 -5.46
C PRO A 126 0.86 2.45 -5.82
N VAL A 127 0.52 3.40 -4.95
CA VAL A 127 0.78 4.83 -5.16
C VAL A 127 1.75 5.41 -4.14
N GLU A 128 1.81 4.86 -2.92
CA GLU A 128 2.68 5.36 -1.85
C GLU A 128 3.01 4.25 -0.85
N ASP A 129 4.26 4.23 -0.37
CA ASP A 129 4.72 3.41 0.76
C ASP A 129 5.15 4.35 1.89
N THR A 130 4.80 4.03 3.13
CA THR A 130 5.30 4.77 4.29
C THR A 130 6.73 4.37 4.62
N ALA A 131 7.37 5.12 5.53
CA ALA A 131 8.63 4.70 6.10
C ALA A 131 8.49 3.35 6.83
N VAL A 132 9.50 2.50 6.70
CA VAL A 132 9.60 1.25 7.45
C VAL A 132 9.95 1.56 8.90
N ILE A 133 9.20 0.97 9.83
CA ILE A 133 9.52 0.93 11.24
C ILE A 133 9.95 -0.49 11.64
N SER A 134 10.85 -0.58 12.61
CA SER A 134 11.33 -1.85 13.15
C SER A 134 10.98 -1.95 14.64
N ALA A 135 10.42 -3.08 15.06
CA ALA A 135 10.16 -3.34 16.48
C ALA A 135 11.48 -3.50 17.24
N ALA A 136 11.81 -2.56 18.13
CA ALA A 136 13.06 -2.60 18.90
C ALA A 136 13.04 -3.61 20.06
N GLN A 137 11.85 -4.05 20.44
CA GLN A 137 11.58 -5.04 21.48
C GLN A 137 10.25 -5.74 21.14
N ASP A 138 9.85 -6.70 21.97
CA ASP A 138 8.53 -7.32 21.84
C ASP A 138 7.46 -6.35 22.34
N TYR A 139 6.42 -6.14 21.54
CA TYR A 139 5.25 -5.37 21.93
C TYR A 139 4.03 -6.28 21.97
N ASN A 140 3.19 -6.08 22.97
CA ASN A 140 1.92 -6.78 23.13
C ASN A 140 0.84 -5.75 23.41
N ASP A 141 -0.37 -6.00 22.91
CA ASP A 141 -1.54 -5.13 23.11
C ASP A 141 -1.25 -3.66 22.75
N THR A 142 -0.67 -3.43 21.58
CA THR A 142 -0.27 -2.10 21.11
C THR A 142 -0.99 -1.69 19.83
N CYS A 143 -1.07 -0.38 19.59
CA CYS A 143 -1.57 0.17 18.34
C CYS A 143 -0.41 0.50 17.41
N ILE A 144 -0.39 -0.14 16.24
CA ILE A 144 0.57 0.17 15.18
C ILE A 144 -0.15 1.07 14.20
N ASN A 145 0.36 2.29 14.01
CA ASN A 145 -0.24 3.25 13.09
C ASN A 145 0.76 3.81 12.10
N PHE A 146 0.25 4.15 10.92
CA PHE A 146 0.94 4.92 9.90
C PHE A 146 0.02 6.04 9.41
N VAL A 147 0.61 7.09 8.86
CA VAL A 147 -0.12 8.25 8.33
C VAL A 147 0.26 8.48 6.87
N PHE A 148 -0.75 8.75 6.05
CA PHE A 148 -0.60 9.32 4.72
C PHE A 148 -1.05 10.77 4.78
N GLU A 149 -0.12 11.69 4.51
CA GLU A 149 -0.37 13.13 4.57
C GLU A 149 -0.29 13.72 3.15
N PRO A 150 -1.27 14.55 2.74
CA PRO A 150 -1.15 15.33 1.53
C PRO A 150 0.10 16.22 1.63
N THR A 151 1.02 16.09 0.67
CA THR A 151 2.22 16.93 0.65
C THR A 151 1.82 18.36 0.32
N ALA A 152 2.55 19.37 0.81
CA ALA A 152 2.23 20.77 0.51
C ALA A 152 2.14 21.03 -1.02
N GLY A 153 0.93 21.27 -1.52
CA GLY A 153 0.65 21.48 -2.95
C GLY A 153 0.26 20.22 -3.73
N ALA A 154 0.09 19.07 -3.08
CA ALA A 154 -0.41 17.82 -3.63
C ALA A 154 -1.55 17.27 -2.75
N GLU A 155 -2.75 17.21 -3.31
CA GLU A 155 -3.94 16.64 -2.66
C GLU A 155 -4.11 15.17 -3.05
N LEU A 156 -4.76 14.38 -2.19
CA LEU A 156 -5.21 13.05 -2.55
C LEU A 156 -6.32 13.17 -3.61
N GLN A 157 -6.19 12.41 -4.70
CA GLN A 157 -7.20 12.43 -5.75
C GLN A 157 -8.49 11.75 -5.27
N PRO A 158 -9.68 12.28 -5.59
CA PRO A 158 -10.92 11.58 -5.28
C PRO A 158 -10.95 10.16 -5.86
N GLY A 159 -11.54 9.23 -5.10
CA GLY A 159 -11.66 7.83 -5.51
C GLY A 159 -11.59 6.84 -4.37
N ASN A 160 -11.50 5.56 -4.75
CA ASN A 160 -11.37 4.45 -3.81
C ASN A 160 -9.90 4.09 -3.63
N TYR A 161 -9.55 3.88 -2.36
CA TYR A 161 -8.23 3.50 -1.93
C TYR A 161 -8.30 2.27 -1.05
N GLU A 162 -7.17 1.59 -0.98
CA GLU A 162 -6.95 0.44 -0.11
C GLU A 162 -5.58 0.59 0.55
N VAL A 163 -5.50 0.28 1.84
CA VAL A 163 -4.23 0.23 2.56
C VAL A 163 -3.98 -1.17 3.07
N VAL A 164 -2.77 -1.67 2.85
CA VAL A 164 -2.26 -2.92 3.44
C VAL A 164 -1.10 -2.61 4.35
N PHE A 165 -0.93 -3.41 5.40
CA PHE A 165 0.36 -3.47 6.09
C PHE A 165 1.23 -4.51 5.40
N VAL A 166 2.53 -4.23 5.35
CA VAL A 166 3.54 -5.14 4.82
C VAL A 166 4.49 -5.47 5.96
N VAL A 167 4.47 -6.73 6.39
CA VAL A 167 5.23 -7.25 7.53
C VAL A 167 6.32 -8.18 7.02
N ASN A 168 7.58 -7.84 7.30
CA ASN A 168 8.76 -8.59 6.85
C ASN A 168 8.75 -8.90 5.34
N GLY A 169 8.15 -8.01 4.55
CA GLY A 169 8.02 -8.15 3.09
C GLY A 169 6.77 -8.87 2.59
N ASN A 170 5.88 -9.33 3.48
CA ASN A 170 4.62 -9.99 3.13
C ASN A 170 3.44 -9.06 3.40
N GLU A 171 2.49 -8.97 2.47
CA GLU A 171 1.27 -8.19 2.67
C GLU A 171 0.31 -8.94 3.61
N THR A 172 -0.40 -8.18 4.45
CA THR A 172 -1.40 -8.70 5.40
C THR A 172 -2.82 -8.39 4.92
N ASP A 173 -3.80 -8.48 5.83
CA ASP A 173 -5.14 -7.92 5.62
C ASP A 173 -5.09 -6.44 5.19
N SER A 174 -6.15 -6.01 4.50
CA SER A 174 -6.31 -4.66 3.96
C SER A 174 -7.48 -3.90 4.59
N VAL A 175 -7.48 -2.58 4.45
CA VAL A 175 -8.62 -1.72 4.77
C VAL A 175 -8.94 -0.78 3.62
N ALA A 176 -10.21 -0.72 3.24
CA ALA A 176 -10.69 0.17 2.18
C ALA A 176 -11.11 1.53 2.73
N LEU A 177 -10.89 2.58 1.93
CA LEU A 177 -11.34 3.94 2.21
C LEU A 177 -11.70 4.69 0.92
N SER A 178 -12.37 5.83 1.07
CA SER A 178 -12.79 6.70 -0.03
C SER A 178 -12.37 8.14 0.23
N VAL A 179 -11.85 8.79 -0.80
CA VAL A 179 -11.58 10.24 -0.83
C VAL A 179 -12.65 10.92 -1.68
N GLN A 180 -13.33 11.94 -1.14
CA GLN A 180 -14.50 12.60 -1.75
C GLN A 180 -14.40 14.13 -1.73
#